data_AF-A0A849RHZ8-F1
#
_entry.id   AF-A0A849RHZ8-F1
#
_cell.length_a   1.000
_cell.length_b   1.000
_cell.length_c   1.000
_cell.angle_alpha   90.00
_cell.angle_beta   90.00
_cell.angle_gamma   90.00
#
_symmetry.space_group_name_H-M   'P 1'
#
loop_
_entity.id
_entity.type
_entity.pdbx_description
1 polymer ?
#
loop_
_entity_poly.entity_id
_entity_poly.type
_entity_poly.pdbx_seq_one_letter_code
_entity_poly.pdbx_strand_id
1 'polypeptide(L)' 'MSLRKLGELSGVHYVSLVKLEAGRLDPQLSTLLKLCQALRVSLSQLVEETNKKGGASHGADTAKG' A
#
# COMPACT_ATOMS: atom_id res chain seq x y z
N MET A 1 1.33 15.83 -1.24
CA MET A 1 0.25 16.06 -0.24
C MET A 1 0.79 15.72 1.15
N SER A 2 0.40 16.44 2.22
CA SER A 2 0.83 16.11 3.59
C SER A 2 -0.09 15.07 4.25
N LEU A 3 0.40 14.34 5.26
CA LEU A 3 -0.42 13.37 6.02
C LEU A 3 -1.60 14.04 6.75
N ARG A 4 -1.44 15.28 7.22
CA ARG A 4 -2.54 16.06 7.80
C ARG A 4 -3.63 16.28 6.77
N LYS A 5 -3.23 16.69 5.56
CA LYS A 5 -4.17 16.92 4.46
C LYS A 5 -4.85 15.63 4.00
N LEU A 6 -4.12 14.51 3.94
CA LEU A 6 -4.70 13.21 3.64
C LEU A 6 -5.72 12.78 4.70
N GLY A 7 -5.44 13.03 5.97
CA GLY A 7 -6.36 12.71 7.06
C GLY A 7 -7.67 13.49 6.98
N GLU A 8 -7.60 14.78 6.64
CA GLU A 8 -8.79 15.61 6.36
C GLU A 8 -9.62 15.04 5.21
N LEU A 9 -8.98 14.63 4.11
CA LEU A 9 -9.67 14.15 2.91
C LEU A 9 -10.25 12.74 3.08
N SER A 10 -9.56 11.86 3.80
CA SER A 10 -9.95 10.45 3.98
C SER A 10 -10.80 10.20 5.22
N GLY A 11 -10.86 11.15 6.15
CA GLY A 11 -11.43 10.93 7.48
C GLY A 11 -10.64 9.93 8.32
N VAL A 12 -9.38 9.64 7.96
CA VAL A 12 -8.46 8.81 8.74
C VAL A 12 -7.62 9.70 9.64
N HIS A 13 -7.57 9.39 10.94
CA HIS A 13 -6.87 10.23 11.89
C HIS A 13 -5.36 10.32 11.57
N TYR A 14 -4.80 11.53 11.70
CA TYR A 14 -3.39 11.81 11.37
C TYR A 14 -2.40 10.84 12.06
N VAL A 15 -2.63 10.53 13.33
CA VAL A 15 -1.78 9.59 14.09
C VAL A 15 -1.80 8.19 13.48
N SER A 16 -2.95 7.74 12.96
CA SER A 16 -3.05 6.43 12.30
C SER A 16 -2.26 6.41 11.00
N LEU A 17 -2.31 7.49 10.22
CA LEU A 17 -1.50 7.63 8.99
C LEU A 17 0.00 7.61 9.28
N VAL A 18 0.44 8.30 10.33
CA VAL A 18 1.86 8.27 10.76
C VAL A 18 2.30 6.86 11.14
N LYS A 19 1.46 6.10 11.86
CA LYS A 19 1.78 4.71 12.22
C LYS A 19 1.80 3.79 10.99
N LEU A 20 0.91 4.02 10.03
CA LEU A 20 0.80 3.25 8.80
C LEU A 20 2.04 3.43 7.93
N GLU A 21 2.48 4.67 7.72
CA GLU A 21 3.75 4.99 7.01
C GLU A 21 4.98 4.40 7.71
N ALA A 22 4.95 4.31 9.03
CA ALA A 22 6.01 3.70 9.82
C ALA A 22 5.97 2.16 9.84
N GLY A 23 4.99 1.53 9.17
CA GLY A 23 4.78 0.07 9.21
C GLY A 23 4.37 -0.47 10.58
N ARG A 24 3.85 0.39 11.47
CA ARG A 24 3.48 0.05 12.87
C ARG A 24 1.99 -0.17 13.07
N LEU A 25 1.20 -0.11 11.99
CA LEU A 25 -0.23 -0.30 12.02
C LEU A 25 -0.63 -1.12 10.80
N ASP A 26 -1.32 -2.23 11.04
CA ASP A 26 -2.00 -2.99 10.00
C ASP A 26 -3.39 -2.39 9.75
N PRO A 27 -3.65 -1.80 8.58
CA PRO A 27 -4.93 -1.14 8.30
C PRO A 27 -6.04 -2.15 8.03
N GLN A 28 -7.24 -1.85 8.53
CA GLN A 28 -8.45 -2.54 8.07
C GLN A 28 -8.75 -2.17 6.60
N LEU A 29 -9.42 -3.07 5.88
CA LEU A 29 -9.87 -2.83 4.49
C LEU A 29 -10.66 -1.51 4.36
N SER A 30 -11.50 -1.18 5.33
CA SER A 30 -12.26 0.08 5.36
C SER A 30 -11.37 1.33 5.39
N THR A 31 -10.22 1.26 6.08
CA THR A 31 -9.23 2.35 6.11
C THR A 31 -8.58 2.48 4.75
N LEU A 32 -8.21 1.34 4.14
CA LEU A 32 -7.60 1.31 2.83
C LEU A 32 -8.52 1.90 1.74
N LEU A 33 -9.81 1.56 1.76
CA LEU A 33 -10.81 2.13 0.86
C LEU A 33 -10.98 3.65 1.02
N LYS A 34 -10.95 4.16 2.25
CA LYS A 34 -10.98 5.62 2.50
C LYS A 34 -9.76 6.32 1.91
N LEU A 35 -8.58 5.70 2.01
CA LEU A 35 -7.36 6.24 1.41
C LEU A 35 -7.43 6.22 -0.11
N CYS A 36 -7.92 5.13 -0.72
CA CYS A 36 -8.15 5.04 -2.17
C CYS A 36 -9.04 6.16 -2.68
N GLN A 37 -10.17 6.43 -2.00
CA GLN A 37 -11.09 7.51 -2.36
C GLN A 37 -10.42 8.89 -2.28
N ALA A 38 -9.66 9.15 -1.22
CA ALA A 38 -8.96 10.42 -1.03
C ALA A 38 -7.83 10.63 -2.05
N LEU A 39 -7.13 9.56 -2.43
CA LEU A 39 -6.01 9.57 -3.37
C LEU A 39 -6.44 9.43 -4.83
N ARG A 40 -7.71 9.08 -5.09
CA ARG A 40 -8.25 8.79 -6.42
C ARG A 40 -7.50 7.67 -7.15
N VAL A 41 -7.16 6.62 -6.40
CA VAL A 41 -6.51 5.40 -6.92
C VAL A 41 -7.37 4.18 -6.62
N SER A 42 -7.19 3.10 -7.39
CA SER A 42 -7.82 1.82 -7.06
C SER A 42 -7.09 1.13 -5.90
N LEU A 43 -7.77 0.16 -5.27
CA LEU A 43 -7.16 -0.67 -4.23
C LEU A 43 -5.94 -1.44 -4.74
N SER A 44 -6.00 -1.95 -5.97
CA SER A 44 -4.89 -2.66 -6.62
C SER A 44 -3.69 -1.77 -6.96
N GLN A 45 -3.88 -0.45 -7.09
CA GLN A 45 -2.79 0.50 -7.26
C GLN A 45 -2.17 0.90 -5.91
N LEU A 46 -2.95 0.85 -4.83
CA LEU A 46 -2.49 1.20 -3.48
C LEU A 46 -1.74 0.05 -2.80
N VAL A 47 -2.14 -1.19 -3.07
CA VAL A 47 -1.53 -2.40 -2.50
C VAL A 47 -0.66 -3.04 -3.56
N GLU A 48 0.61 -3.24 -3.23
CA GLU A 48 1.49 -4.08 -4.04
C GLU A 48 1.18 -5.56 -3.76
N GLU A 49 1.17 -6.39 -4.81
CA GLU A 49 1.23 -7.83 -4.62
C GLU A 49 2.56 -8.16 -3.96
N THR A 50 2.57 -8.29 -2.64
CA THR A 50 3.68 -8.95 -1.97
C THR A 50 3.59 -10.43 -2.35
N ASN A 51 4.15 -10.78 -3.51
CA ASN A 51 4.51 -12.15 -3.81
C ASN A 51 5.58 -12.51 -2.79
N LYS A 52 5.13 -12.96 -1.61
CA LYS A 52 5.98 -13.60 -0.63
C LYS A 52 6.44 -14.87 -1.34
N LYS A 53 7.54 -14.76 -2.10
CA LYS A 53 8.25 -15.86 -2.76
C LYS A 53 8.53 -16.91 -1.70
N GLY A 54 7.59 -17.83 -1.52
CA GLY A 54 7.87 -19.15 -1.05
C GLY A 54 8.66 -19.83 -2.15
N GLY A 55 9.92 -20.14 -1.88
CA GLY A 55 10.65 -21.20 -2.55
C GLY A 55 11.17 -20.93 -3.97
N ALA A 56 12.47 -21.21 -4.10
CA ALA A 56 13.16 -21.75 -5.28
C ALA A 56 13.50 -20.84 -6.47
N SER A 57 14.81 -20.87 -6.73
CA SER A 57 15.51 -20.83 -8.01
C SER A 57 15.56 -19.52 -8.79
N HIS A 58 16.72 -18.89 -8.68
CA HIS A 58 17.42 -18.35 -9.85
C HIS A 58 17.45 -19.43 -10.94
N GLY A 59 16.79 -19.18 -12.07
CA GLY A 59 16.92 -19.95 -13.30
C GLY A 59 16.92 -18.95 -14.44
N ALA A 60 18.11 -18.75 -15.01
CA ALA A 60 18.37 -17.79 -16.08
C ALA A 60 17.74 -18.27 -17.39
N ASP A 61 17.05 -17.38 -18.11
CA ASP A 61 16.83 -17.49 -19.54
C ASP A 61 17.57 -16.34 -20.24
N THR A 62 18.83 -16.60 -20.56
CA THR A 62 19.55 -15.87 -21.60
C THR A 62 19.74 -16.79 -22.79
N ALA A 63 19.56 -16.21 -23.98
CA ALA A 63 19.99 -16.69 -25.30
C ALA A 63 18.96 -17.50 -26.12
N LYS A 64 18.16 -16.72 -26.88
CA LYS A 64 18.09 -16.73 -28.36
C LYS A 64 19.13 -17.66 -29.05
N GLY A 65 18.63 -18.52 -29.93
CA GLY A 65 19.40 -19.29 -30.93
C GLY A 65 18.44 -20.03 -31.85
#